data_AF-A0A7V6XQL1-F1
#
_entry.id   AF-A0A7V6XQL1-F1
#
_cell.length_a   1.000
_cell.length_b   1.000
_cell.length_c   1.000
_cell.angle_alpha   90.00
_cell.angle_beta   90.00
_cell.angle_gamma   90.00
#
_symmetry.space_group_name_H-M   'P 1'
#
loop_
_entity.id
_entity.type
_entity.pdbx_description
1 polymer ?
#
loop_
_entity_poly.entity_id
_entity_poly.type
_entity_poly.pdbx_seq_one_letter_code
_entity_poly.pdbx_strand_id
1 'polypeptide(L)'
;MKKKLAIVFVLSIFIISLSINVISFIGERNFEESLFRHYKEEIINLDHFLEAFINSTSIEDKETNLKYMYRSVNRAWAIGDILSEKIPKERGNEVHVFIAIPYELMWILDEENLLAVDNEEQQQISSILKIYLSELMKLEPMNDENVRDSYHRIHIQIRGLNLNGNFVPRQIDI
;
A
#
# COMPACT_ATOMS: atom_id res chain seq x y z
N MET A 1 -13.01 57.91 -3.54
CA MET A 1 -12.49 56.98 -4.58
C MET A 1 -11.30 56.14 -4.12
N LYS A 2 -10.23 56.72 -3.54
CA LYS A 2 -9.00 55.98 -3.15
C LYS A 2 -9.22 54.76 -2.22
N LYS A 3 -10.12 54.85 -1.23
CA LYS A 3 -10.42 53.73 -0.31
C LYS A 3 -11.09 52.53 -1.00
N LYS A 4 -12.00 52.76 -1.97
CA LYS A 4 -12.64 51.68 -2.74
C LYS A 4 -11.62 50.95 -3.62
N LEU A 5 -10.68 51.69 -4.21
CA LEU A 5 -9.61 51.11 -5.03
C LEU A 5 -8.66 50.23 -4.20
N ALA A 6 -8.32 50.67 -2.98
CA ALA A 6 -7.50 49.90 -2.06
C ALA A 6 -8.18 48.61 -1.57
N ILE A 7 -9.49 48.67 -1.29
CA ILE A 7 -10.28 47.49 -0.89
C ILE A 7 -10.34 46.46 -2.03
N VAL A 8 -10.59 46.91 -3.27
CA VAL A 8 -10.58 46.04 -4.45
C VAL A 8 -9.21 45.39 -4.65
N PHE A 9 -8.13 46.15 -4.51
CA PHE A 9 -6.77 45.63 -4.65
C PHE A 9 -6.42 44.57 -3.60
N VAL A 10 -6.77 44.79 -2.33
CA VAL A 10 -6.54 43.80 -1.25
C VAL A 10 -7.38 42.54 -1.48
N LEU A 11 -8.65 42.67 -1.89
CA LEU A 11 -9.50 41.53 -2.23
C LEU A 11 -8.95 40.72 -3.41
N SER A 12 -8.43 41.39 -4.45
CA SER A 12 -7.82 40.71 -5.59
C SER A 12 -6.58 39.91 -5.19
N ILE A 13 -5.70 40.46 -4.34
CA ILE A 13 -4.53 39.74 -3.82
C ILE A 13 -4.98 38.53 -2.98
N PHE A 14 -5.98 38.71 -2.13
CA PHE A 14 -6.50 37.62 -1.30
C PHE A 14 -7.08 36.48 -2.14
N ILE A 15 -7.88 36.79 -3.17
CA ILE A 15 -8.45 35.80 -4.08
C ILE A 15 -7.34 35.06 -4.82
N ILE A 16 -6.35 35.77 -5.37
CA ILE A 16 -5.22 35.14 -6.08
C ILE A 16 -4.44 34.21 -5.14
N SER A 17 -4.13 34.65 -3.92
CA SER A 17 -3.44 33.82 -2.93
C SER A 17 -4.25 32.58 -2.56
N LEU A 18 -5.56 32.72 -2.39
CA LEU A 18 -6.44 31.59 -2.08
C LEU A 18 -6.51 30.61 -3.25
N SER A 19 -6.63 31.11 -4.48
CA SER A 19 -6.64 30.28 -5.69
C SER A 19 -5.33 29.50 -5.86
N ILE A 20 -4.17 30.12 -5.63
CA ILE A 20 -2.88 29.43 -5.70
C ILE A 20 -2.81 28.32 -4.65
N ASN A 21 -3.22 28.60 -3.40
CA ASN A 21 -3.23 27.59 -2.34
C ASN A 21 -4.18 26.43 -2.66
N VAL A 22 -5.38 26.72 -3.19
CA VAL A 22 -6.35 25.68 -3.58
C VAL A 22 -5.80 24.83 -4.73
N ILE A 23 -5.17 25.44 -5.75
CA ILE A 23 -4.57 24.70 -6.86
C ILE A 23 -3.42 23.81 -6.37
N SER A 24 -2.56 24.34 -5.49
CA SER A 24 -1.46 23.57 -4.89
C SER A 24 -1.99 22.37 -4.10
N PHE A 25 -3.00 22.61 -3.25
CA PHE A 25 -3.64 21.57 -2.44
C PHE A 25 -4.30 20.49 -3.29
N ILE A 26 -5.04 20.87 -4.34
CA ILE A 26 -5.64 19.91 -5.29
C ILE A 26 -4.53 19.12 -6.02
N GLY A 27 -3.44 19.79 -6.41
CA GLY A 27 -2.30 19.16 -7.07
C GLY A 27 -1.63 18.10 -6.20
N GLU A 28 -1.38 18.42 -4.93
CA GLU A 28 -0.81 17.48 -3.93
C GLU A 28 -1.75 16.29 -3.69
N ARG A 29 -3.03 16.54 -3.48
CA ARG A 29 -4.02 15.48 -3.29
C ARG A 29 -4.12 14.54 -4.49
N ASN A 30 -4.15 15.07 -5.71
CA ASN A 30 -4.19 14.25 -6.93
C ASN A 30 -2.92 13.38 -7.08
N PHE A 31 -1.78 13.90 -6.66
CA PHE A 31 -0.52 13.16 -6.66
C PHE A 31 -0.56 11.99 -5.66
N GLU A 32 -1.03 12.23 -4.43
CA GLU A 32 -1.18 11.21 -3.40
C GLU A 32 -2.20 10.13 -3.78
N GLU A 33 -3.36 10.53 -4.31
CA GLU A 33 -4.38 9.59 -4.82
C GLU A 33 -3.80 8.73 -5.96
N SER A 34 -3.00 9.33 -6.84
CA SER A 34 -2.31 8.60 -7.90
C SER A 34 -1.29 7.61 -7.34
N LEU A 35 -0.42 8.03 -6.41
CA LEU A 35 0.54 7.14 -5.78
C LEU A 35 -0.16 5.98 -5.06
N PHE A 36 -1.23 6.27 -4.32
CA PHE A 36 -1.97 5.24 -3.62
C PHE A 36 -2.65 4.24 -4.55
N ARG A 37 -3.16 4.70 -5.71
CA ARG A 37 -3.65 3.80 -6.75
C ARG A 37 -2.54 2.90 -7.29
N HIS A 38 -1.36 3.45 -7.62
CA HIS A 38 -0.23 2.64 -8.10
C HIS A 38 0.26 1.65 -7.03
N TYR A 39 0.25 2.05 -5.75
CA TYR A 39 0.54 1.15 -4.63
C TYR A 39 -0.40 -0.07 -4.65
N LYS A 40 -1.72 0.15 -4.76
CA LYS A 40 -2.70 -0.95 -4.85
C LYS A 40 -2.48 -1.81 -6.10
N GLU A 41 -2.22 -1.18 -7.24
CA GLU A 41 -1.95 -1.89 -8.49
C GLU A 41 -0.75 -2.83 -8.37
N GLU A 42 0.33 -2.42 -7.69
CA GLU A 42 1.48 -3.29 -7.48
C GLU A 42 1.17 -4.48 -6.57
N ILE A 43 0.32 -4.33 -5.54
CA ILE A 43 -0.13 -5.47 -4.73
C ILE A 43 -1.08 -6.38 -5.53
N ILE A 44 -1.91 -5.84 -6.42
CA ILE A 44 -2.76 -6.64 -7.33
C ILE A 44 -1.88 -7.44 -8.30
N ASN A 45 -0.86 -6.80 -8.88
CA ASN A 45 0.09 -7.46 -9.77
C ASN A 45 0.81 -8.60 -9.04
N LEU A 46 1.18 -8.40 -7.77
CA LEU A 46 1.77 -9.44 -6.95
C LEU A 46 0.88 -10.70 -6.87
N ASP A 47 -0.41 -10.53 -6.59
CA ASP A 47 -1.37 -11.65 -6.52
C ASP A 47 -1.52 -12.35 -7.87
N HIS A 48 -1.59 -11.58 -8.96
CA HIS A 48 -1.60 -12.14 -10.30
C HIS A 48 -0.37 -13.01 -10.60
N PHE A 49 0.82 -12.53 -10.24
CA PHE A 49 2.06 -13.30 -10.44
C PHE A 49 2.15 -14.51 -9.50
N LEU A 50 1.63 -14.42 -8.28
CA LEU A 50 1.56 -15.56 -7.36
C LEU A 50 0.60 -16.64 -7.89
N GLU A 51 -0.58 -16.27 -8.38
CA GLU A 51 -1.50 -17.22 -9.01
C GLU A 51 -0.87 -17.87 -10.24
N ALA A 52 -0.18 -17.10 -11.09
CA ALA A 52 0.54 -17.63 -12.24
C ALA A 52 1.69 -18.57 -11.83
N PHE A 53 2.40 -18.26 -10.74
CA PHE A 53 3.44 -19.11 -10.17
C PHE A 53 2.88 -20.46 -9.70
N ILE A 54 1.81 -20.44 -8.91
CA ILE A 54 1.20 -21.65 -8.32
C ILE A 54 0.67 -22.58 -9.40
N ASN A 55 0.03 -22.01 -10.42
CA ASN A 55 -0.58 -22.77 -11.51
C ASN A 55 0.43 -23.22 -12.57
N SER A 56 1.67 -22.73 -12.52
CA SER A 56 2.69 -23.12 -13.47
C SER A 56 3.26 -24.51 -13.16
N THR A 57 3.43 -25.30 -14.20
CA THR A 57 4.19 -26.57 -14.16
C THR A 57 5.64 -26.40 -14.60
N SER A 58 6.00 -25.26 -15.21
CA SER A 58 7.33 -24.95 -15.71
C SER A 58 8.15 -24.22 -14.66
N ILE A 59 9.34 -24.73 -14.37
CA ILE A 59 10.27 -24.09 -13.43
C ILE A 59 10.71 -22.70 -13.91
N GLU A 60 10.89 -22.52 -15.23
CA GLU A 60 11.29 -21.25 -15.83
C GLU A 60 10.20 -20.17 -15.66
N ASP A 61 8.94 -20.56 -15.85
CA ASP A 61 7.80 -19.67 -15.63
C ASP A 61 7.65 -19.33 -14.15
N LYS A 62 7.90 -20.29 -13.25
CA LYS A 62 7.90 -20.05 -11.80
C LYS A 62 8.98 -19.04 -11.40
N GLU A 63 10.22 -19.22 -11.83
CA GLU A 63 11.29 -18.26 -11.57
C GLU A 63 10.99 -16.87 -12.13
N THR A 64 10.37 -16.82 -13.32
CA THR A 64 9.97 -15.57 -13.96
C THR A 64 8.88 -14.85 -13.16
N ASN A 65 7.84 -15.57 -12.74
CA ASN A 65 6.78 -15.02 -11.90
C ASN A 65 7.31 -14.57 -10.53
N LEU A 66 8.24 -15.33 -9.93
CA LEU A 66 8.90 -14.95 -8.67
C LEU A 66 9.64 -13.62 -8.81
N LYS A 67 10.43 -13.43 -9.87
CA LYS A 67 11.08 -12.14 -10.17
C LYS A 67 10.07 -11.00 -10.32
N TYR A 68 8.91 -11.25 -10.93
CA TYR A 68 7.87 -10.23 -11.05
C TYR A 68 7.19 -9.92 -9.72
N MET A 69 6.93 -10.93 -8.89
CA MET A 69 6.44 -10.74 -7.51
C MET A 69 7.37 -9.82 -6.71
N TYR A 70 8.69 -10.11 -6.73
CA TYR A 70 9.69 -9.26 -6.08
C TYR A 70 9.71 -7.83 -6.58
N ARG A 71 9.59 -7.64 -7.90
CA ARG A 71 9.53 -6.29 -8.49
C ARG A 71 8.31 -5.53 -8.01
N SER A 72 7.16 -6.18 -7.95
CA SER A 72 5.93 -5.55 -7.47
C SER A 72 5.99 -5.19 -5.99
N VAL A 73 6.50 -6.06 -5.12
CA VAL A 73 6.69 -5.71 -3.70
C VAL A 73 7.66 -4.55 -3.53
N ASN A 74 8.81 -4.57 -4.23
CA ASN A 74 9.79 -3.48 -4.13
C ASN A 74 9.22 -2.14 -4.60
N ARG A 75 8.39 -2.13 -5.65
CA ARG A 75 7.70 -0.91 -6.10
C ARG A 75 6.65 -0.45 -5.11
N ALA A 76 5.84 -1.37 -4.58
CA ALA A 76 4.86 -1.05 -3.55
C ALA A 76 5.54 -0.47 -2.31
N TRP A 77 6.69 -1.03 -1.90
CA TRP A 77 7.51 -0.48 -0.82
C TRP A 77 7.99 0.94 -1.15
N ALA A 78 8.64 1.16 -2.30
CA ALA A 78 9.11 2.48 -2.68
C ALA A 78 7.99 3.53 -2.73
N ILE A 79 6.81 3.16 -3.21
CA ILE A 79 5.63 4.04 -3.20
C ILE A 79 5.15 4.26 -1.75
N GLY A 80 5.13 3.21 -0.94
CA GLY A 80 4.81 3.27 0.48
C GLY A 80 5.70 4.24 1.24
N ASP A 81 7.01 4.22 0.99
CA ASP A 81 7.98 5.16 1.56
C ASP A 81 7.65 6.61 1.16
N ILE A 82 7.34 6.88 -0.11
CA ILE A 82 6.96 8.22 -0.57
C ILE A 82 5.65 8.68 0.09
N LEU A 83 4.64 7.81 0.13
CA LEU A 83 3.38 8.10 0.82
C LEU A 83 3.63 8.38 2.31
N SER A 84 4.58 7.66 2.90
CA SER A 84 4.91 7.78 4.32
C SER A 84 5.51 9.16 4.67
N GLU A 85 6.32 9.73 3.77
CA GLU A 85 6.94 11.05 3.95
C GLU A 85 5.94 12.21 3.76
N LYS A 86 4.85 11.96 3.03
CA LYS A 86 3.84 12.97 2.70
C LYS A 86 2.74 13.10 3.76
N ILE A 87 2.48 12.05 4.52
CA ILE A 87 1.50 12.08 5.61
C ILE A 87 2.10 12.86 6.81
N PRO A 88 1.39 13.85 7.38
CA PRO A 88 1.91 14.66 8.48
C PRO A 88 2.39 13.82 9.67
N LYS A 89 3.60 14.08 10.16
CA LYS A 89 4.26 13.38 11.28
C LYS A 89 3.48 13.40 12.61
N GLU A 90 2.47 14.26 12.73
CA GLU A 90 1.56 14.32 13.88
C GLU A 90 0.64 13.08 13.95
N ARG A 91 0.48 12.33 12.84
CA ARG A 91 -0.21 11.03 12.74
C ARG A 91 0.73 9.85 13.05
N GLY A 92 1.59 10.06 14.06
CA GLY A 92 2.93 9.49 14.23
C GLY A 92 3.14 7.96 14.23
N ASN A 93 2.10 7.13 14.08
CA ASN A 93 2.25 5.67 13.98
C ASN A 93 1.59 5.07 12.71
N GLU A 94 0.68 5.78 12.05
CA GLU A 94 -0.20 5.21 11.01
C GLU A 94 0.48 5.14 9.63
N VAL A 95 1.50 5.97 9.46
CA VAL A 95 2.43 6.05 8.34
C VAL A 95 3.19 4.73 8.09
N HIS A 96 3.39 3.93 9.15
CA HIS A 96 4.10 2.67 9.05
C HIS A 96 3.31 1.59 8.31
N VAL A 97 1.98 1.71 8.13
CA VAL A 97 1.17 0.65 7.50
C VAL A 97 1.51 0.46 6.01
N PHE A 98 1.77 1.54 5.27
CA PHE A 98 2.13 1.45 3.85
C PHE A 98 3.53 0.87 3.61
N ILE A 99 4.37 0.85 4.65
CA ILE A 99 5.69 0.20 4.63
C ILE A 99 5.61 -1.22 5.21
N ALA A 100 4.78 -1.41 6.23
CA ALA A 100 4.55 -2.68 6.92
C ALA A 100 4.03 -3.75 5.97
N ILE A 101 3.06 -3.42 5.13
CA ILE A 101 2.45 -4.41 4.24
C ILE A 101 3.47 -4.93 3.21
N PRO A 102 4.19 -4.09 2.44
CA PRO A 102 5.24 -4.58 1.54
C PRO A 102 6.35 -5.33 2.29
N TYR A 103 6.71 -4.89 3.49
CA TYR A 103 7.70 -5.60 4.32
C TYR A 103 7.24 -7.01 4.70
N GLU A 104 6.00 -7.18 5.16
CA GLU A 104 5.44 -8.49 5.47
C GLU A 104 5.29 -9.38 4.23
N LEU A 105 4.87 -8.79 3.10
CA LEU A 105 4.79 -9.50 1.83
C LEU A 105 6.16 -9.96 1.33
N MET A 106 7.21 -9.14 1.50
CA MET A 106 8.58 -9.53 1.18
C MET A 106 9.03 -10.74 2.02
N TRP A 107 8.67 -10.76 3.30
CA TRP A 107 8.98 -11.88 4.19
C TRP A 107 8.21 -13.16 3.83
N ILE A 108 6.95 -13.02 3.41
CA ILE A 108 6.14 -14.14 2.89
C ILE A 108 6.76 -14.73 1.62
N LEU A 109 7.32 -13.89 0.76
CA LEU A 109 7.80 -14.28 -0.55
C LEU A 109 9.25 -14.81 -0.58
N ASP A 110 9.96 -14.79 0.55
CA ASP A 110 11.40 -15.07 0.66
C ASP A 110 11.87 -16.24 -0.25
N GLU A 111 12.88 -15.95 -1.09
CA GLU A 111 13.08 -16.54 -2.43
C GLU A 111 13.51 -18.00 -2.32
N GLU A 112 14.26 -18.31 -1.27
CA GLU A 112 14.74 -19.65 -0.95
C GLU A 112 13.61 -20.59 -0.50
N ASN A 113 12.44 -20.05 -0.10
CA ASN A 113 11.33 -20.84 0.41
C ASN A 113 10.25 -21.12 -0.65
N LEU A 114 9.83 -20.15 -1.45
CA LEU A 114 8.58 -20.31 -2.23
C LEU A 114 8.64 -21.44 -3.28
N LEU A 115 9.81 -21.64 -3.90
CA LEU A 115 10.07 -22.76 -4.82
C LEU A 115 10.24 -24.10 -4.10
N ALA A 116 10.63 -24.08 -2.82
CA ALA A 116 10.97 -25.24 -2.01
C ALA A 116 9.76 -25.80 -1.23
N VAL A 117 8.78 -24.97 -0.91
CA VAL A 117 7.55 -25.37 -0.22
C VAL A 117 6.57 -26.08 -1.16
N ASP A 118 5.68 -26.89 -0.58
CA ASP A 118 4.69 -27.64 -1.36
C ASP A 118 3.53 -26.75 -1.87
N ASN A 119 2.67 -27.32 -2.73
CA ASN A 119 1.55 -26.58 -3.31
C ASN A 119 0.54 -26.14 -2.24
N GLU A 120 0.37 -26.91 -1.17
CA GLU A 120 -0.57 -26.56 -0.09
C GLU A 120 -0.11 -25.29 0.62
N GLU A 121 1.17 -25.20 0.97
CA GLU A 121 1.76 -24.02 1.60
C GLU A 121 1.75 -22.82 0.64
N GLN A 122 1.99 -23.02 -0.65
CA GLN A 122 1.84 -21.95 -1.65
C GLN A 122 0.39 -21.42 -1.72
N GLN A 123 -0.62 -22.28 -1.63
CA GLN A 123 -2.03 -21.89 -1.60
C GLN A 123 -2.40 -21.16 -0.30
N GLN A 124 -1.79 -21.53 0.83
CA GLN A 124 -1.93 -20.80 2.10
C GLN A 124 -1.35 -19.38 1.96
N ILE A 125 -0.19 -19.23 1.33
CA ILE A 125 0.43 -17.93 1.03
C ILE A 125 -0.47 -17.08 0.13
N SER A 126 -1.06 -17.66 -0.92
CA SER A 126 -2.05 -16.96 -1.77
C SER A 126 -3.27 -16.50 -0.96
N SER A 127 -3.74 -17.33 -0.04
CA SER A 127 -4.87 -16.97 0.83
C SER A 127 -4.54 -15.80 1.76
N ILE A 128 -3.32 -15.74 2.31
CA ILE A 128 -2.84 -14.59 3.10
C ILE A 128 -2.80 -13.33 2.25
N LEU A 129 -2.23 -13.38 1.04
CA LEU A 129 -2.15 -12.23 0.14
C LEU A 129 -3.54 -11.71 -0.25
N LYS A 130 -4.52 -12.59 -0.46
CA LYS A 130 -5.91 -12.21 -0.74
C LYS A 130 -6.57 -11.47 0.43
N ILE A 131 -6.23 -11.81 1.67
CA ILE A 131 -6.66 -11.04 2.85
C ILE A 131 -6.08 -9.62 2.79
N TYR A 132 -4.77 -9.49 2.56
CA TYR A 132 -4.11 -8.19 2.40
C TYR A 132 -4.79 -7.33 1.33
N LEU A 133 -5.02 -7.90 0.15
CA LEU A 133 -5.72 -7.23 -0.95
C LEU A 133 -7.13 -6.80 -0.54
N SER A 134 -7.90 -7.69 0.06
CA SER A 134 -9.31 -7.42 0.42
C SER A 134 -9.44 -6.20 1.34
N GLU A 135 -8.51 -6.02 2.28
CA GLU A 135 -8.51 -4.90 3.21
C GLU A 135 -7.90 -3.64 2.59
N LEU A 136 -6.80 -3.77 1.82
CA LEU A 136 -6.21 -2.66 1.09
C LEU A 136 -7.17 -2.02 0.07
N MET A 137 -7.99 -2.83 -0.61
CA MET A 137 -8.92 -2.33 -1.60
C MET A 137 -10.01 -1.43 -0.99
N LYS A 138 -10.37 -1.66 0.28
CA LYS A 138 -11.35 -0.86 1.03
C LYS A 138 -10.79 0.49 1.48
N LEU A 139 -9.47 0.65 1.51
CA LEU A 139 -8.85 1.87 1.99
C LEU A 139 -9.06 3.03 1.01
N GLU A 140 -9.33 4.21 1.55
CA GLU A 140 -9.28 5.46 0.82
C GLU A 140 -8.00 6.20 1.18
N PRO A 141 -7.40 6.95 0.23
CA PRO A 141 -6.21 7.72 0.52
C PRO A 141 -6.51 8.74 1.64
N MET A 142 -5.55 8.91 2.55
CA MET A 142 -5.57 9.96 3.60
C MET A 142 -6.63 9.82 4.71
N ASN A 143 -7.29 8.64 4.84
CA ASN A 143 -8.18 8.32 5.96
C ASN A 143 -7.50 7.37 6.96
N ASP A 144 -6.86 7.94 8.00
CA ASP A 144 -5.94 7.18 8.86
C ASP A 144 -6.61 6.13 9.75
N GLU A 145 -7.81 6.44 10.26
CA GLU A 145 -8.59 5.53 11.11
C GLU A 145 -8.91 4.23 10.35
N ASN A 146 -9.24 4.35 9.06
CA ASN A 146 -9.48 3.20 8.20
C ASN A 146 -8.22 2.36 7.95
N VAL A 147 -7.04 2.98 7.85
CA VAL A 147 -5.76 2.30 7.55
C VAL A 147 -5.34 1.41 8.71
N ARG A 148 -5.36 1.94 9.95
CA ARG A 148 -5.03 1.18 11.15
C ARG A 148 -5.99 0.03 11.39
N ASP A 149 -7.29 0.30 11.27
CA ASP A 149 -8.31 -0.72 11.48
C ASP A 149 -8.24 -1.84 10.43
N SER A 150 -7.95 -1.51 9.17
CA SER A 150 -7.71 -2.50 8.13
C SER A 150 -6.51 -3.39 8.47
N TYR A 151 -5.39 -2.81 8.91
CA TYR A 151 -4.23 -3.60 9.29
C TYR A 151 -4.52 -4.52 10.48
N HIS A 152 -5.27 -4.04 11.48
CA HIS A 152 -5.72 -4.89 12.59
C HIS A 152 -6.64 -6.04 12.12
N ARG A 153 -7.58 -5.76 11.19
CA ARG A 153 -8.46 -6.77 10.59
C ARG A 153 -7.67 -7.81 9.78
N ILE A 154 -6.63 -7.41 9.05
CA ILE A 154 -5.74 -8.33 8.34
C ILE A 154 -5.15 -9.34 9.32
N HIS A 155 -4.58 -8.86 10.42
CA HIS A 155 -3.93 -9.71 11.43
C HIS A 155 -4.92 -10.67 12.10
N ILE A 156 -6.14 -10.22 12.42
CA ILE A 156 -7.20 -11.10 12.95
C ILE A 156 -7.55 -12.19 11.93
N GLN A 157 -7.77 -11.82 10.66
CA GLN A 157 -8.15 -12.77 9.62
C GLN A 157 -7.05 -13.81 9.38
N ILE A 158 -5.78 -13.38 9.32
CA ILE A 158 -4.66 -14.30 9.14
C ILE A 158 -4.51 -15.23 10.36
N ARG A 159 -4.64 -14.74 11.60
CA ARG A 159 -4.63 -15.60 12.79
C ARG A 159 -5.78 -16.60 12.82
N GLY A 160 -6.90 -16.28 12.17
CA GLY A 160 -8.03 -17.18 11.99
C GLY A 160 -7.80 -18.26 10.93
N LEU A 161 -6.78 -18.13 10.08
CA LEU A 161 -6.36 -19.20 9.19
C LEU A 161 -5.67 -20.29 10.03
N ASN A 162 -6.08 -21.53 9.85
CA ASN A 162 -5.42 -22.69 10.46
C ASN A 162 -4.13 -22.99 9.67
N LEU A 163 -3.17 -22.08 9.76
CA LEU A 163 -1.88 -22.14 9.10
C LEU A 163 -1.07 -23.27 9.73
N ASN A 164 -0.33 -24.03 8.93
CA ASN A 164 0.53 -25.11 9.40
C ASN A 164 1.74 -24.54 10.18
N GLY A 165 1.50 -23.97 11.37
CA GLY A 165 2.47 -23.60 12.40
C GLY A 165 3.48 -22.49 12.08
N ASN A 166 3.70 -22.12 10.83
CA ASN A 166 4.89 -21.36 10.42
C ASN A 166 4.66 -19.88 10.12
N PHE A 167 3.41 -19.44 9.96
CA PHE A 167 3.11 -18.04 9.67
C PHE A 167 2.38 -17.37 10.83
N VAL A 168 3.13 -16.57 11.60
CA VAL A 168 2.59 -15.62 12.57
C VAL A 168 2.91 -14.22 12.02
N PRO A 169 1.90 -13.40 11.66
CA PRO A 169 2.14 -12.01 11.29
C PRO A 169 2.99 -11.35 12.37
N ARG A 170 4.10 -10.71 12.00
CA ARG A 170 4.93 -10.01 12.98
C ARG A 170 4.08 -8.91 13.59
N GLN A 171 3.96 -8.89 14.92
CA GLN A 171 3.46 -7.71 15.60
C GLN A 171 4.43 -6.58 15.30
N ILE A 172 4.07 -5.73 14.36
CA ILE A 172 4.67 -4.41 14.24
C ILE A 172 4.00 -3.62 15.36
N ASP A 173 4.81 -3.17 16.32
CA ASP A 173 4.35 -2.24 17.35
C ASP A 173 4.01 -0.91 16.64
N ILE A 174 2.74 -0.79 16.22
CA ILE A 174 2.12 0.43 15.67
C ILE A 174 1.45 1.19 16.81
#